data_AF-A0A0T6AH73-F1
#
_entry.id   AF-A0A0T6AH73-F1
#
_cell.length_a   1.000
_cell.length_b   1.000
_cell.length_c   1.000
_cell.angle_alpha   90.00
_cell.angle_beta   90.00
_cell.angle_gamma   90.00
#
_symmetry.space_group_name_H-M   'P 1'
#
loop_
_entity.id
_entity.type
_entity.pdbx_description
1 polymer ?
#
loop_
_entity_poly.entity_id
_entity_poly.type
_entity_poly.pdbx_seq_one_letter_code
_entity_poly.pdbx_strand_id
1 'polypeptide(L)'
;MTGLGRIAGAGRGIRFGHAWPLWLLLASGFFPTPFPADAGERAHVLEVFDGDTLLVRSGQDVRTVRLIGIDSPEMGHPARPREFLSVESAAYLSALCEGKEVLLEPGEEDTDPYGRYLRYVFLPAPDGRLANLELVRSGHARVLRIFPFSRREEFERAEEEARENGRGIWKDGGRAELSWLRASGAEPVLVYPASGRTFAVVYGDRGKPDVEREELGRTISRIVRLRAENAGPEYARKAEEAGFRPLTESGSLPVPPFPPFGRGDAAATAGETVPWDQARAHVGREVTVEGKIVRTHRGKNILYLNFHPNWKKYLTVVIFGKDLPGFPDNPETFYRNKALRVRGTVTLHKDRPEIVVTSPAAITVVGDTGN
;
A
#
# COMPACT_ATOMS: atom_id res chain seq x y z
N MET A 1 48.95 -79.95 -29.90
CA MET A 1 47.67 -79.21 -29.98
C MET A 1 47.77 -77.98 -29.08
N THR A 2 47.83 -76.82 -29.74
CA THR A 2 47.45 -75.46 -29.32
C THR A 2 46.99 -75.19 -27.88
N GLY A 3 47.50 -74.09 -27.29
CA GLY A 3 46.67 -73.25 -26.41
C GLY A 3 47.39 -72.49 -25.30
N LEU A 4 47.91 -71.30 -25.65
CA LEU A 4 48.31 -70.16 -24.81
C LEU A 4 47.58 -69.96 -23.46
N GLY A 5 48.31 -69.42 -22.47
CA GLY A 5 47.82 -68.19 -21.81
C GLY A 5 47.86 -68.07 -20.28
N ARG A 6 49.04 -67.75 -19.74
CA ARG A 6 49.31 -66.57 -18.86
C ARG A 6 48.78 -66.47 -17.40
N ILE A 7 49.78 -66.29 -16.51
CA ILE A 7 49.99 -65.41 -15.32
C ILE A 7 49.38 -65.65 -13.92
N ALA A 8 50.33 -65.83 -12.98
CA ALA A 8 50.59 -65.11 -11.71
C ALA A 8 49.75 -65.34 -10.44
N GLY A 9 50.46 -65.49 -9.32
CA GLY A 9 49.94 -65.32 -7.97
C GLY A 9 50.90 -65.80 -6.87
N ALA A 10 51.99 -65.08 -6.63
CA ALA A 10 52.88 -65.27 -5.47
C ALA A 10 52.75 -64.09 -4.50
N GLY A 11 52.92 -64.35 -3.20
CA GLY A 11 53.39 -63.33 -2.26
C GLY A 11 52.61 -63.18 -0.96
N ARG A 12 53.17 -63.73 0.13
CA ARG A 12 53.03 -63.16 1.48
C ARG A 12 53.86 -61.88 1.56
N GLY A 13 53.40 -60.87 2.29
CA GLY A 13 54.18 -59.66 2.55
C GLY A 13 53.52 -58.74 3.59
N ILE A 14 54.35 -58.23 4.49
CA ILE A 14 54.06 -57.48 5.72
C ILE A 14 53.94 -55.96 5.44
N ARG A 15 53.12 -55.27 6.26
CA ARG A 15 53.01 -53.81 6.62
C ARG A 15 53.70 -52.75 5.73
N PHE A 16 52.99 -51.65 5.44
CA PHE A 16 53.26 -50.27 5.91
C PHE A 16 52.10 -49.34 5.48
N GLY A 17 51.88 -48.26 6.24
CA GLY A 17 50.61 -47.51 6.31
C GLY A 17 50.31 -46.54 5.17
N HIS A 18 49.07 -46.02 5.18
CA HIS A 18 48.71 -44.78 4.50
C HIS A 18 47.63 -44.04 5.29
N ALA A 19 47.92 -42.76 5.54
CA ALA A 19 47.00 -41.77 6.05
C ALA A 19 45.77 -41.66 5.15
N TRP A 20 44.58 -41.57 5.76
CA TRP A 20 43.35 -41.19 5.07
C TRP A 20 43.30 -39.65 4.97
N PRO A 21 43.12 -39.04 3.78
CA PRO A 21 42.88 -37.62 3.71
C PRO A 21 41.43 -37.34 4.12
N LEU A 22 41.28 -36.46 5.11
CA LEU A 22 40.03 -35.82 5.47
C LEU A 22 39.64 -34.89 4.30
N TRP A 23 38.73 -35.34 3.43
CA TRP A 23 38.08 -34.43 2.50
C TRP A 23 37.04 -33.62 3.28
N LEU A 24 37.48 -32.48 3.83
CA LEU A 24 36.58 -31.40 4.22
C LEU A 24 35.96 -30.86 2.93
N LEU A 25 34.71 -31.26 2.68
CA LEU A 25 33.79 -30.51 1.85
C LEU A 25 33.62 -29.13 2.48
N LEU A 26 34.43 -28.16 2.04
CA LEU A 26 34.09 -26.75 2.16
C LEU A 26 32.84 -26.55 1.31
N ALA A 27 31.67 -26.76 1.90
CA ALA A 27 30.47 -26.10 1.44
C ALA A 27 30.76 -24.61 1.59
N SER A 28 31.09 -23.94 0.48
CA SER A 28 31.19 -22.49 0.39
C SER A 28 29.79 -21.93 0.66
N GLY A 29 29.44 -21.86 1.94
CA GLY A 29 28.31 -21.08 2.39
C GLY A 29 28.57 -19.65 1.95
N PHE A 30 27.85 -19.22 0.92
CA PHE A 30 27.81 -17.83 0.52
C PHE A 30 27.09 -17.08 1.64
N PHE A 31 27.83 -16.74 2.70
CA PHE A 31 27.34 -15.84 3.72
C PHE A 31 27.34 -14.45 3.08
N PRO A 32 26.17 -13.81 2.87
CA PRO A 32 26.15 -12.43 2.44
C PRO A 32 27.00 -11.64 3.44
N THR A 33 28.05 -10.99 2.93
CA THR A 33 28.94 -10.17 3.75
C THR A 33 28.09 -9.15 4.50
N PRO A 34 28.17 -9.08 5.84
CA PRO A 34 27.47 -8.05 6.58
C PRO A 34 27.95 -6.69 6.10
N PHE A 35 27.01 -5.75 5.99
CA PHE A 35 27.33 -4.37 5.63
C PHE A 35 28.43 -3.79 6.55
N PRO A 36 29.34 -2.94 6.03
CA PRO A 36 30.28 -2.21 6.86
C PRO A 36 29.55 -1.48 8.00
N ALA A 37 30.12 -1.47 9.20
CA ALA A 37 29.48 -0.91 10.40
C ALA A 37 29.17 0.60 10.31
N ASP A 38 29.79 1.31 9.35
CA ASP A 38 29.66 2.76 9.14
C ASP A 38 28.70 3.14 7.99
N ALA A 39 27.99 2.16 7.39
CA ALA A 39 27.24 2.36 6.15
C ALA A 39 25.77 2.83 6.33
N GLY A 40 25.36 3.20 7.54
CA GLY A 40 23.97 3.55 7.87
C GLY A 40 23.30 2.53 8.80
N GLU A 41 22.05 2.79 9.17
CA GLU A 41 21.34 1.94 10.12
C GLU A 41 20.78 0.69 9.44
N ARG A 42 21.15 -0.51 9.90
CA ARG A 42 20.59 -1.76 9.39
C ARG A 42 19.16 -1.98 9.89
N ALA A 43 18.26 -2.36 9.01
CA ALA A 43 16.90 -2.73 9.37
C ALA A 43 16.35 -3.85 8.48
N HIS A 44 15.47 -4.69 9.04
CA HIS A 44 14.69 -5.66 8.27
C HIS A 44 13.39 -5.03 7.77
N VAL A 45 13.11 -5.14 6.48
CA VAL A 45 11.83 -4.74 5.91
C VAL A 45 10.78 -5.81 6.24
N LEU A 46 9.76 -5.42 7.00
CA LEU A 46 8.68 -6.28 7.44
C LEU A 46 7.52 -6.33 6.44
N GLU A 47 7.19 -5.19 5.85
CA GLU A 47 6.03 -5.03 4.96
C GLU A 47 6.25 -3.81 4.05
N VAL A 48 5.78 -3.89 2.81
CA VAL A 48 5.64 -2.74 1.89
C VAL A 48 4.17 -2.32 1.85
N PHE A 49 3.89 -1.03 2.09
CA PHE A 49 2.51 -0.53 2.09
C PHE A 49 2.06 -0.05 0.70
N ASP A 50 2.92 0.70 0.04
CA ASP A 50 2.74 1.26 -1.31
C ASP A 50 4.13 1.38 -1.97
N GLY A 51 4.23 2.04 -3.12
CA GLY A 51 5.48 2.15 -3.85
C GLY A 51 6.51 3.10 -3.24
N ASP A 52 6.27 3.72 -2.07
CA ASP A 52 7.26 4.55 -1.40
C ASP A 52 7.23 4.54 0.15
N THR A 53 6.45 3.64 0.75
CA THR A 53 6.33 3.51 2.20
C THR A 53 6.56 2.06 2.67
N LEU A 54 7.45 1.90 3.65
CA LEU A 54 7.88 0.62 4.22
C LEU A 54 7.61 0.54 5.73
N LEU A 55 7.40 -0.66 6.25
CA LEU A 55 7.52 -0.96 7.68
C LEU A 55 8.85 -1.67 7.91
N VAL A 56 9.70 -1.14 8.78
CA VAL A 56 11.02 -1.69 9.07
C VAL A 56 11.19 -2.00 10.56
N ARG A 57 12.07 -2.94 10.85
CA ARG A 57 12.52 -3.27 12.20
C ARG A 57 14.03 -3.14 12.35
N SER A 58 14.46 -2.34 13.31
CA SER A 58 15.87 -2.20 13.72
C SER A 58 15.97 -2.55 15.21
N GLY A 59 16.67 -3.64 15.54
CA GLY A 59 16.65 -4.18 16.89
C GLY A 59 15.22 -4.50 17.38
N GLN A 60 14.79 -3.83 18.46
CA GLN A 60 13.44 -3.96 19.01
C GLN A 60 12.45 -2.93 18.44
N ASP A 61 12.94 -1.92 17.72
CA ASP A 61 12.14 -0.81 17.23
C ASP A 61 11.50 -1.15 15.89
N VAL A 62 10.20 -0.90 15.78
CA VAL A 62 9.42 -1.06 14.54
C VAL A 62 8.84 0.29 14.15
N ARG A 63 9.14 0.76 12.94
CA ARG A 63 8.76 2.09 12.47
C ARG A 63 8.46 2.12 10.98
N THR A 64 7.70 3.12 10.59
CA THR A 64 7.35 3.38 9.19
C THR A 64 8.41 4.27 8.56
N VAL A 65 8.88 3.90 7.37
CA VAL A 65 9.85 4.63 6.57
C VAL A 65 9.19 5.13 5.29
N ARG A 66 9.37 6.41 4.97
CA ARG A 66 9.00 7.05 3.69
C ARG A 66 10.26 7.26 2.87
N LEU A 67 10.25 6.78 1.63
CA LEU A 67 11.38 6.90 0.73
C LEU A 67 11.55 8.37 0.31
N ILE A 68 12.74 8.92 0.57
CA ILE A 68 13.12 10.28 0.18
C ILE A 68 13.16 10.44 -1.34
N GLY A 69 12.72 11.61 -1.81
CA GLY A 69 12.94 12.10 -3.17
C GLY A 69 11.97 11.53 -4.21
N ILE A 70 11.02 10.67 -3.81
CA ILE A 70 10.10 10.01 -4.74
C ILE A 70 8.64 10.17 -4.35
N ASP A 71 7.77 10.10 -5.34
CA ASP A 71 6.31 10.06 -5.22
C ASP A 71 5.79 8.91 -6.09
N SER A 72 5.33 7.83 -5.46
CA SER A 72 4.84 6.65 -6.16
C SER A 72 3.31 6.64 -6.25
N PRO A 73 2.71 6.03 -7.29
CA PRO A 73 1.26 5.97 -7.39
C PRO A 73 0.62 5.28 -6.18
N GLU A 74 -0.37 5.94 -5.60
CA GLU A 74 -1.01 5.52 -4.37
C GLU A 74 -1.93 4.31 -4.57
N MET A 75 -1.81 3.29 -3.70
CA MET A 75 -2.63 2.06 -3.71
C MET A 75 -4.13 2.29 -3.44
N GLY A 76 -4.49 3.54 -3.14
CA GLY A 76 -5.86 3.99 -2.94
C GLY A 76 -6.14 4.35 -1.49
N HIS A 77 -6.91 5.40 -1.32
CA HIS A 77 -7.40 5.93 -0.05
C HIS A 77 -8.94 5.97 -0.10
N PRO A 78 -9.69 5.86 1.00
CA PRO A 78 -11.16 5.92 0.97
C PRO A 78 -11.73 7.18 0.27
N ALA A 79 -11.00 8.28 0.32
CA ALA A 79 -11.32 9.53 -0.38
C ALA A 79 -10.70 9.67 -1.79
N ARG A 80 -9.79 8.77 -2.19
CA ARG A 80 -9.09 8.84 -3.48
C ARG A 80 -8.97 7.44 -4.08
N PRO A 81 -9.54 7.17 -5.27
CA PRO A 81 -9.37 5.88 -5.89
C PRO A 81 -7.88 5.61 -6.12
N ARG A 82 -7.53 4.33 -6.15
CA ARG A 82 -6.18 3.87 -6.50
C ARG A 82 -5.68 4.58 -7.76
N GLU A 83 -4.38 4.78 -7.85
CA GLU A 83 -3.76 5.43 -9.01
C GLU A 83 -3.26 4.39 -10.01
N PHE A 84 -3.04 4.83 -11.25
CA PHE A 84 -2.47 3.98 -12.29
C PHE A 84 -1.09 3.47 -11.85
N LEU A 85 -0.84 2.18 -12.05
CA LEU A 85 0.41 1.49 -11.70
C LEU A 85 0.70 1.34 -10.19
N SER A 86 -0.24 1.70 -9.31
CA SER A 86 -0.03 1.61 -7.85
C SER A 86 0.28 0.19 -7.35
N VAL A 87 -0.44 -0.82 -7.85
CA VAL A 87 -0.23 -2.24 -7.48
C VAL A 87 1.14 -2.72 -7.93
N GLU A 88 1.50 -2.39 -9.16
CA GLU A 88 2.77 -2.78 -9.76
C GLU A 88 3.94 -2.07 -9.08
N SER A 89 3.80 -0.79 -8.70
CA SER A 89 4.82 -0.05 -7.96
C SER A 89 5.05 -0.60 -6.55
N ALA A 90 3.98 -0.92 -5.81
CA ALA A 90 4.10 -1.58 -4.51
C ALA A 90 4.76 -2.96 -4.64
N ALA A 91 4.36 -3.75 -5.65
CA ALA A 91 4.95 -5.06 -5.93
C ALA A 91 6.44 -4.96 -6.32
N TYR A 92 6.81 -3.93 -7.07
CA TYR A 92 8.21 -3.69 -7.45
C TYR A 92 9.08 -3.40 -6.23
N LEU A 93 8.65 -2.47 -5.36
CA LEU A 93 9.36 -2.19 -4.11
C LEU A 93 9.41 -3.42 -3.20
N SER A 94 8.31 -4.17 -3.08
CA SER A 94 8.25 -5.42 -2.32
C SER A 94 9.28 -6.44 -2.82
N ALA A 95 9.37 -6.65 -4.14
CA ALA A 95 10.35 -7.56 -4.73
C ALA A 95 11.81 -7.12 -4.45
N LEU A 96 12.07 -5.81 -4.41
CA LEU A 96 13.39 -5.27 -4.10
C LEU A 96 13.80 -5.54 -2.65
N CYS A 97 12.92 -5.27 -1.67
CA CYS A 97 13.36 -5.19 -0.28
C CYS A 97 12.53 -5.96 0.76
N GLU A 98 11.31 -6.41 0.48
CA GLU A 98 10.47 -7.08 1.50
C GLU A 98 11.10 -8.37 2.01
N GLY A 99 11.08 -8.54 3.34
CA GLY A 99 11.71 -9.68 4.02
C GLY A 99 13.24 -9.64 4.04
N LYS A 100 13.88 -8.62 3.45
CA LYS A 100 15.34 -8.48 3.39
C LYS A 100 15.84 -7.49 4.44
N GLU A 101 17.12 -7.60 4.77
CA GLU A 101 17.85 -6.56 5.50
C GLU A 101 18.28 -5.47 4.51
N VAL A 102 18.10 -4.21 4.90
CA VAL A 102 18.48 -3.02 4.14
C VAL A 102 19.30 -2.08 5.02
N LEU A 103 20.05 -1.19 4.39
CA LEU A 103 20.64 -0.03 5.09
C LEU A 103 19.76 1.19 4.91
N LEU A 104 19.56 1.92 6.00
CA LEU A 104 18.80 3.15 6.06
C LEU A 104 19.74 4.32 6.30
N GLU A 105 19.77 5.25 5.36
CA GLU A 105 20.49 6.52 5.49
C GLU A 105 19.45 7.65 5.68
N PRO A 106 19.54 8.47 6.75
CA PRO A 106 18.63 9.58 6.99
C PRO A 106 18.82 10.72 5.98
N GLY A 107 17.73 11.46 5.74
CA GLY A 107 17.77 12.71 5.01
C GLY A 107 18.18 13.90 5.88
N GLU A 108 17.98 15.12 5.36
CA GLU A 108 18.16 16.35 6.13
C GLU A 108 17.18 16.42 7.32
N GLU A 109 15.93 16.05 7.07
CA GLU A 109 14.92 15.84 8.11
C GLU A 109 14.83 14.36 8.45
N ASP A 110 14.72 14.06 9.75
CA ASP A 110 14.63 12.67 10.22
C ASP A 110 13.23 12.07 10.00
N THR A 111 12.19 12.88 10.17
CA THR A 111 10.78 12.46 10.07
C THR A 111 9.92 13.52 9.40
N ASP A 112 8.86 13.06 8.72
CA ASP A 112 7.82 13.95 8.19
C ASP A 112 6.77 14.34 9.26
N PRO A 113 5.85 15.28 8.97
CA PRO A 113 4.78 15.68 9.90
C PRO A 113 3.82 14.56 10.32
N TYR A 114 3.83 13.42 9.62
CA TYR A 114 3.02 12.24 9.93
C TYR A 114 3.77 11.24 10.83
N GLY A 115 5.02 11.55 11.19
CA GLY A 115 5.86 10.72 12.04
C GLY A 115 6.50 9.54 11.30
N ARG A 116 6.56 9.56 9.96
CA ARG A 116 7.29 8.57 9.16
C ARG A 116 8.75 8.99 9.05
N TYR A 117 9.65 8.02 9.17
CA TYR A 117 11.08 8.28 9.03
C TYR A 117 11.47 8.46 7.56
N LEU A 118 12.15 9.56 7.25
CA LEU A 118 12.59 9.86 5.90
C LEU A 118 13.94 9.17 5.66
N ARG A 119 14.00 8.21 4.74
CA ARG A 119 15.22 7.44 4.47
C ARG A 119 15.52 7.26 2.98
N TYR A 120 16.81 7.21 2.67
CA TYR A 120 17.35 6.48 1.53
C TYR A 120 17.52 5.01 1.94
N VAL A 121 17.04 4.10 1.10
CA VAL A 121 17.01 2.66 1.38
C VAL A 121 17.96 1.94 0.43
N PHE A 122 19.07 1.43 0.95
CA PHE A 122 20.05 0.67 0.17
C PHE A 122 19.82 -0.83 0.31
N LEU A 123 19.83 -1.51 -0.83
CA LEU A 123 19.72 -2.96 -0.92
C LEU A 123 21.01 -3.65 -0.44
N PRO A 124 20.91 -4.90 0.08
CA PRO A 124 22.06 -5.64 0.56
C PRO A 124 23.11 -5.92 -0.50
N ALA A 125 24.37 -5.98 -0.08
CA ALA A 125 25.45 -6.44 -0.94
C ALA A 125 25.12 -7.85 -1.49
N PRO A 126 25.47 -8.14 -2.76
CA PRO A 126 26.26 -7.30 -3.67
C PRO A 126 25.42 -6.28 -4.46
N ASP A 127 24.09 -6.22 -4.29
CA ASP A 127 23.21 -5.32 -5.05
C ASP A 127 23.60 -3.85 -4.80
N GLY A 128 23.56 -3.41 -3.54
CA GLY A 128 24.00 -2.06 -3.13
C GLY A 128 23.23 -0.91 -3.77
N ARG A 129 22.23 -1.17 -4.62
CA ARG A 129 21.44 -0.11 -5.27
C ARG A 129 20.59 0.63 -4.24
N LEU A 130 20.37 1.90 -4.53
CA LEU A 130 19.43 2.74 -3.83
C LEU A 130 18.01 2.47 -4.35
N ALA A 131 17.15 1.85 -3.54
CA ALA A 131 15.79 1.49 -3.93
C ALA A 131 14.96 2.70 -4.37
N ASN A 132 15.16 3.86 -3.72
CA ASN A 132 14.52 5.12 -4.08
C ASN A 132 14.80 5.50 -5.54
N LEU A 133 16.07 5.50 -5.93
CA LEU A 133 16.49 5.82 -7.30
C LEU A 133 16.02 4.75 -8.29
N GLU A 134 16.06 3.49 -7.87
CA GLU A 134 15.63 2.36 -8.71
C GLU A 134 14.14 2.43 -9.07
N LEU A 135 13.28 2.85 -8.13
CA LEU A 135 11.86 3.10 -8.41
C LEU A 135 11.65 4.21 -9.46
N VAL A 136 12.46 5.27 -9.42
CA VAL A 136 12.40 6.34 -10.43
C VAL A 136 12.89 5.83 -11.78
N ARG A 137 14.06 5.17 -11.81
CA ARG A 137 14.69 4.63 -13.04
C ARG A 137 13.82 3.61 -13.77
N SER A 138 13.02 2.84 -13.03
CA SER A 138 12.10 1.84 -13.56
C SER A 138 10.70 2.41 -13.89
N GLY A 139 10.46 3.69 -13.61
CA GLY A 139 9.18 4.36 -13.87
C GLY A 139 8.07 4.01 -12.88
N HIS A 140 8.40 3.51 -11.69
CA HIS A 140 7.46 3.21 -10.61
C HIS A 140 7.23 4.38 -9.65
N ALA A 141 8.01 5.46 -9.76
CA ALA A 141 7.80 6.70 -9.02
C ALA A 141 8.25 7.92 -9.83
N ARG A 142 7.71 9.09 -9.48
CA ARG A 142 8.15 10.41 -9.95
C ARG A 142 9.13 11.02 -8.95
N VAL A 143 9.92 11.99 -9.40
CA VAL A 143 10.77 12.78 -8.50
C VAL A 143 9.92 13.79 -7.73
N LEU A 144 9.94 13.70 -6.40
CA LEU A 144 9.23 14.60 -5.52
C LEU A 144 10.00 15.92 -5.36
N ARG A 145 9.63 16.94 -6.13
CA ARG A 145 10.39 18.20 -6.24
C ARG A 145 10.11 19.21 -5.14
N ILE A 146 9.01 19.04 -4.39
CA ILE A 146 8.54 20.01 -3.40
C ILE A 146 9.46 20.15 -2.17
N PHE A 147 10.32 19.17 -1.92
CA PHE A 147 11.29 19.20 -0.81
C PHE A 147 12.73 19.10 -1.34
N PRO A 148 13.69 19.85 -0.80
CA PRO A 148 15.10 19.69 -1.13
C PRO A 148 15.61 18.30 -0.67
N PHE A 149 16.56 17.73 -1.42
CA PHE A 149 17.28 16.53 -1.03
C PHE A 149 18.61 16.42 -1.80
N SER A 150 19.62 15.83 -1.17
CA SER A 150 21.02 15.83 -1.63
C SER A 150 21.28 15.18 -3.00
N ARG A 151 20.43 14.25 -3.45
CA ARG A 151 20.63 13.43 -4.66
C ARG A 151 19.74 13.83 -5.84
N ARG A 152 19.21 15.06 -5.83
CA ARG A 152 18.19 15.52 -6.80
C ARG A 152 18.59 15.32 -8.26
N GLU A 153 19.77 15.77 -8.67
CA GLU A 153 20.20 15.69 -10.06
C GLU A 153 20.27 14.24 -10.57
N GLU A 154 20.66 13.30 -9.70
CA GLU A 154 20.72 11.87 -10.04
C GLU A 154 19.31 11.31 -10.30
N PHE A 155 18.34 11.69 -9.45
CA PHE A 155 16.95 11.28 -9.57
C PHE A 155 16.29 11.89 -10.81
N GLU A 156 16.54 13.17 -11.10
CA GLU A 156 16.00 13.85 -12.27
C GLU A 156 16.53 13.25 -13.58
N ARG A 157 17.82 12.89 -13.64
CA ARG A 157 18.38 12.15 -14.78
C ARG A 157 17.73 10.77 -14.95
N ALA A 158 17.51 10.03 -13.86
CA ALA A 158 16.86 8.73 -13.92
C ALA A 158 15.38 8.82 -14.34
N GLU A 159 14.67 9.88 -13.95
CA GLU A 159 13.29 10.12 -14.38
C GLU A 159 13.22 10.44 -15.87
N GLU A 160 14.15 11.24 -16.38
CA GLU A 160 14.25 11.53 -17.82
C GLU A 160 14.52 10.25 -18.61
N GLU A 161 15.47 9.42 -18.17
CA GLU A 161 15.75 8.13 -18.80
C GLU A 161 14.51 7.22 -18.80
N ALA A 162 13.78 7.14 -17.67
CA ALA A 162 12.55 6.36 -17.59
C ALA A 162 11.47 6.87 -18.54
N ARG A 163 11.38 8.19 -18.73
CA ARG A 163 10.43 8.85 -19.63
C ARG A 163 10.78 8.60 -21.10
N GLU A 164 12.03 8.81 -21.50
CA GLU A 164 12.52 8.58 -22.87
C GLU A 164 12.33 7.11 -23.28
N ASN A 165 12.50 6.18 -22.35
CA ASN A 165 12.33 4.75 -22.58
C ASN A 165 10.90 4.24 -22.35
N GLY A 166 9.94 5.11 -22.01
CA GLY A 166 8.54 4.73 -21.78
C GLY A 166 8.36 3.66 -20.70
N ARG A 167 9.10 3.74 -19.60
CA ARG A 167 9.04 2.76 -18.49
C ARG A 167 7.92 3.09 -17.51
N GLY A 168 7.29 2.06 -16.94
CA GLY A 168 6.29 2.20 -15.88
C GLY A 168 5.19 3.22 -16.20
N ILE A 169 5.07 4.27 -15.39
CA ILE A 169 4.07 5.33 -15.55
C ILE A 169 4.18 6.08 -16.89
N TRP A 170 5.36 6.05 -17.53
CA TRP A 170 5.63 6.70 -18.80
C TRP A 170 5.28 5.84 -20.01
N LYS A 171 4.77 4.61 -19.81
CA LYS A 171 4.45 3.66 -20.88
C LYS A 171 3.53 4.26 -21.93
N ASP A 172 3.87 4.02 -23.19
CA ASP A 172 3.20 4.57 -24.38
C ASP A 172 3.14 6.11 -24.37
N GLY A 173 4.17 6.76 -23.81
CA GLY A 173 4.20 8.22 -23.60
C GLY A 173 3.11 8.70 -22.64
N GLY A 174 2.79 7.88 -21.62
CA GLY A 174 1.70 8.13 -20.66
C GLY A 174 0.30 7.73 -21.15
N ARG A 175 0.16 7.20 -22.37
CA ARG A 175 -1.15 6.75 -22.90
C ARG A 175 -1.69 5.51 -22.17
N ALA A 176 -0.83 4.74 -21.50
CA ALA A 176 -1.26 3.62 -20.67
C ALA A 176 -2.11 4.08 -19.48
N GLU A 177 -1.73 5.18 -18.82
CA GLU A 177 -2.52 5.81 -17.75
C GLU A 177 -3.88 6.28 -18.27
N LEU A 178 -3.90 6.96 -19.42
CA LEU A 178 -5.15 7.42 -20.05
C LEU A 178 -6.09 6.25 -20.38
N SER A 179 -5.53 5.15 -20.89
CA SER A 179 -6.31 3.95 -21.24
C SER A 179 -6.87 3.28 -19.98
N TRP A 180 -6.08 3.23 -18.90
CA TRP A 180 -6.50 2.70 -17.62
C TRP A 180 -7.59 3.56 -16.95
N LEU A 181 -7.48 4.89 -17.00
CA LEU A 181 -8.50 5.81 -16.50
C LEU A 181 -9.84 5.61 -17.24
N ARG A 182 -9.79 5.53 -18.57
CA ARG A 182 -10.97 5.24 -19.41
C ARG A 182 -11.62 3.90 -19.07
N ALA A 183 -10.83 2.86 -18.87
CA ALA A 183 -11.33 1.52 -18.54
C ALA A 183 -11.89 1.42 -17.11
N SER A 184 -11.39 2.24 -16.18
CA SER A 184 -11.77 2.19 -14.77
C SER A 184 -13.05 2.97 -14.45
N GLY A 185 -13.66 3.65 -15.44
CA GLY A 185 -14.76 4.59 -15.19
C GLY A 185 -14.35 5.77 -14.31
N ALA A 186 -13.05 5.95 -14.07
CA ALA A 186 -12.50 7.10 -13.38
C ALA A 186 -12.64 8.25 -14.35
N GLU A 187 -13.71 9.04 -14.19
CA GLU A 187 -14.07 10.04 -15.18
C GLU A 187 -12.87 10.95 -15.46
N PRO A 188 -12.27 10.83 -16.66
CA PRO A 188 -11.17 11.69 -17.02
C PRO A 188 -11.72 13.11 -17.06
N VAL A 189 -10.86 14.10 -16.81
CA VAL A 189 -11.21 15.48 -17.14
C VAL A 189 -11.42 15.52 -18.66
N LEU A 190 -12.67 15.61 -19.09
CA LEU A 190 -13.07 15.66 -20.48
C LEU A 190 -12.94 17.10 -20.97
N VAL A 191 -12.28 17.30 -22.10
CA VAL A 191 -12.09 18.62 -22.70
C VAL A 191 -12.78 18.64 -24.06
N TYR A 192 -13.84 19.41 -24.18
CA TYR A 192 -14.60 19.59 -25.42
C TYR A 192 -14.24 20.94 -26.06
N PRO A 193 -14.03 21.03 -27.38
CA PRO A 193 -13.94 22.32 -28.05
C PRO A 193 -15.30 23.05 -27.96
N ALA A 194 -15.27 24.34 -27.60
CA ALA A 194 -16.45 25.22 -27.60
C ALA A 194 -16.40 26.18 -28.81
N SER A 195 -17.31 27.15 -28.88
CA SER A 195 -17.30 28.15 -29.95
C SER A 195 -16.12 29.12 -29.80
N GLY A 196 -15.24 29.17 -30.80
CA GLY A 196 -14.07 30.06 -30.80
C GLY A 196 -12.76 29.37 -30.38
N ARG A 197 -11.96 30.04 -29.53
CA ARG A 197 -10.67 29.51 -29.00
C ARG A 197 -10.80 28.82 -27.64
N THR A 198 -12.04 28.69 -27.16
CA THR A 198 -12.35 28.20 -25.82
C THR A 198 -12.72 26.72 -25.82
N PHE A 199 -12.68 26.13 -24.64
CA PHE A 199 -12.95 24.73 -24.36
C PHE A 199 -13.90 24.61 -23.17
N ALA A 200 -14.74 23.58 -23.18
CA ALA A 200 -15.46 23.16 -22.00
C ALA A 200 -14.69 22.04 -21.30
N VAL A 201 -14.40 22.22 -20.02
CA VAL A 201 -13.72 21.23 -19.17
C VAL A 201 -14.76 20.58 -18.26
N VAL A 202 -14.93 19.27 -18.38
CA VAL A 202 -15.97 18.48 -17.70
C VAL A 202 -15.33 17.39 -16.83
N TYR A 203 -15.89 17.16 -15.66
CA TYR A 203 -15.48 16.11 -14.74
C TYR A 203 -16.67 15.73 -13.86
N GLY A 204 -17.05 14.45 -13.84
CA GLY A 204 -18.25 14.03 -13.12
C GLY A 204 -19.50 14.66 -13.72
N ASP A 205 -20.36 15.11 -12.82
CA ASP A 205 -21.60 15.85 -13.11
C ASP A 205 -21.38 17.35 -13.31
N ARG A 206 -20.13 17.82 -13.44
CA ARG A 206 -19.79 19.26 -13.45
C ARG A 206 -18.98 19.66 -14.67
N GLY A 207 -19.24 20.88 -15.15
CA GLY A 207 -18.56 21.48 -16.29
C GLY A 207 -18.16 22.93 -16.04
N LYS A 208 -17.04 23.34 -16.63
CA LYS A 208 -16.64 24.74 -16.76
C LYS A 208 -16.54 25.10 -18.24
N PRO A 209 -17.45 25.92 -18.77
CA PRO A 209 -17.38 26.40 -20.14
C PRO A 209 -16.31 27.49 -20.30
N ASP A 210 -16.08 27.88 -21.55
CA ASP A 210 -15.31 29.08 -21.92
C ASP A 210 -13.87 29.15 -21.39
N VAL A 211 -13.21 27.99 -21.23
CA VAL A 211 -11.81 27.90 -20.81
C VAL A 211 -10.90 28.15 -22.01
N GLU A 212 -10.14 29.24 -22.00
CA GLU A 212 -9.15 29.53 -23.05
C GLU A 212 -8.02 28.47 -23.09
N ARG A 213 -7.40 28.28 -24.26
CA ARG A 213 -6.34 27.28 -24.48
C ARG A 213 -5.20 27.39 -23.47
N GLU A 214 -4.78 28.62 -23.17
CA GLU A 214 -3.66 28.93 -22.27
C GLU A 214 -4.03 28.65 -20.80
N GLU A 215 -5.31 28.54 -20.49
CA GLU A 215 -5.83 28.26 -19.15
C GLU A 215 -6.16 26.79 -18.92
N LEU A 216 -6.21 25.97 -19.97
CA LEU A 216 -6.51 24.54 -19.89
C LEU A 216 -5.62 23.83 -18.88
N GLY A 217 -4.29 24.02 -18.97
CA GLY A 217 -3.35 23.37 -18.06
C GLY A 217 -3.60 23.73 -16.60
N ARG A 218 -3.79 25.02 -16.30
CA ARG A 218 -4.11 25.49 -14.93
C ARG A 218 -5.49 24.99 -14.48
N THR A 219 -6.47 24.93 -15.37
CA THR A 219 -7.84 24.51 -15.06
C THR A 219 -7.92 23.01 -14.77
N ILE A 220 -7.26 22.18 -15.59
CA ILE A 220 -7.14 20.74 -15.38
C ILE A 220 -6.36 20.45 -14.09
N SER A 221 -5.22 21.10 -13.88
CA SER A 221 -4.44 20.94 -12.64
C SER A 221 -5.25 21.38 -11.42
N ARG A 222 -6.02 22.46 -11.52
CA ARG A 222 -6.87 22.94 -10.42
C ARG A 222 -7.99 21.97 -10.11
N ILE A 223 -8.68 21.39 -11.10
CA ILE A 223 -9.78 20.46 -10.80
C ILE A 223 -9.27 19.13 -10.24
N VAL A 224 -8.13 18.63 -10.76
CA VAL A 224 -7.44 17.46 -10.21
C VAL A 224 -6.95 17.72 -8.79
N ARG A 225 -6.43 18.93 -8.51
CA ARG A 225 -6.01 19.35 -7.17
C ARG A 225 -7.19 19.50 -6.21
N LEU A 226 -8.29 20.13 -6.63
CA LEU A 226 -9.50 20.27 -5.83
C LEU A 226 -10.08 18.91 -5.44
N ARG A 227 -10.03 17.94 -6.36
CA ARG A 227 -10.35 16.52 -6.09
C ARG A 227 -9.39 15.90 -5.08
N ALA A 228 -8.08 16.08 -5.27
CA ALA A 228 -7.09 15.52 -4.34
C ALA A 228 -7.27 16.11 -2.93
N GLU A 229 -7.53 17.41 -2.84
CA GLU A 229 -7.63 18.15 -1.58
C GLU A 229 -8.98 18.03 -0.87
N ASN A 230 -10.07 17.67 -1.57
CA ASN A 230 -11.42 17.68 -0.99
C ASN A 230 -12.23 16.45 -1.41
N ALA A 231 -12.79 15.76 -0.42
CA ALA A 231 -13.74 14.66 -0.63
C ALA A 231 -15.17 15.13 -0.32
N GLY A 232 -16.13 14.76 -1.16
CA GLY A 232 -17.56 14.95 -0.86
C GLY A 232 -18.04 16.41 -0.94
N PRO A 233 -18.96 16.87 -0.07
CA PRO A 233 -19.66 18.16 -0.21
C PRO A 233 -18.75 19.39 -0.31
N GLU A 234 -17.54 19.34 0.26
CA GLU A 234 -16.57 20.44 0.14
C GLU A 234 -16.00 20.59 -1.27
N TYR A 235 -15.87 19.47 -2.00
CA TYR A 235 -15.47 19.50 -3.41
C TYR A 235 -16.51 20.26 -4.23
N ALA A 236 -17.80 20.00 -4.04
CA ALA A 236 -18.88 20.66 -4.76
C ALA A 236 -18.84 22.19 -4.60
N ARG A 237 -18.72 22.67 -3.34
CA ARG A 237 -18.60 24.10 -3.04
C ARG A 237 -17.34 24.72 -3.68
N LYS A 238 -16.17 24.10 -3.52
CA LYS A 238 -14.92 24.64 -4.05
C LYS A 238 -14.84 24.56 -5.58
N ALA A 239 -15.46 23.56 -6.19
CA ALA A 239 -15.64 23.48 -7.63
C ALA A 239 -16.52 24.64 -8.13
N GLU A 240 -17.60 24.96 -7.42
CA GLU A 240 -18.45 26.12 -7.71
C GLU A 240 -17.73 27.46 -7.57
N GLU A 241 -16.93 27.64 -6.51
CA GLU A 241 -16.06 28.81 -6.33
C GLU A 241 -15.01 28.91 -7.45
N ALA A 242 -14.55 27.78 -7.98
CA ALA A 242 -13.62 27.71 -9.10
C ALA A 242 -14.30 27.88 -10.48
N GLY A 243 -15.62 28.06 -10.49
CA GLY A 243 -16.43 28.31 -11.68
C GLY A 243 -16.96 27.06 -12.40
N PHE A 244 -16.88 25.89 -11.78
CA PHE A 244 -17.53 24.67 -12.27
C PHE A 244 -18.98 24.64 -11.82
N ARG A 245 -19.89 24.31 -12.73
CA ARG A 245 -21.33 24.25 -12.45
C ARG A 245 -21.86 22.84 -12.67
N PRO A 246 -22.91 22.41 -11.94
CA PRO A 246 -23.66 21.20 -12.27
C PRO A 246 -24.14 21.25 -13.72
N LEU A 247 -23.99 20.15 -14.45
CA LEU A 247 -24.40 20.05 -15.85
C LEU A 247 -25.92 20.08 -16.06
N THR A 248 -26.70 20.23 -14.98
CA THR A 248 -28.17 20.27 -15.00
C THR A 248 -28.75 21.67 -15.17
N GLU A 249 -27.98 22.74 -15.01
CA GLU A 249 -28.52 24.12 -15.00
C GLU A 249 -28.39 24.92 -16.30
N SER A 250 -27.69 24.44 -17.34
CA SER A 250 -27.70 25.11 -18.65
C SER A 250 -27.12 24.23 -19.74
N GLY A 251 -27.96 23.82 -20.70
CA GLY A 251 -27.55 23.31 -22.01
C GLY A 251 -26.93 21.90 -22.01
N SER A 252 -27.76 20.92 -22.34
CA SER A 252 -27.36 19.55 -22.65
C SER A 252 -26.20 19.49 -23.66
N LEU A 253 -25.03 19.00 -23.25
CA LEU A 253 -24.04 18.48 -24.18
C LEU A 253 -24.54 17.14 -24.74
N PRO A 254 -24.28 16.82 -26.02
CA PRO A 254 -24.78 15.60 -26.64
C PRO A 254 -24.23 14.36 -25.93
N VAL A 255 -25.15 13.55 -25.39
CA VAL A 255 -24.88 12.24 -24.80
C VAL A 255 -24.59 11.24 -25.93
N PRO A 256 -23.39 10.65 -26.06
CA PRO A 256 -23.24 9.47 -26.91
C PRO A 256 -23.82 8.25 -26.19
N PRO A 257 -24.39 7.27 -26.91
CA PRO A 257 -25.07 6.14 -26.31
C PRO A 257 -24.04 5.17 -25.74
N PHE A 258 -23.98 5.04 -24.42
CA PHE A 258 -23.40 3.87 -23.78
C PHE A 258 -24.38 3.31 -22.74
N PRO A 259 -24.46 1.96 -22.64
CA PRO A 259 -25.46 1.29 -21.82
C PRO A 259 -25.17 1.48 -20.33
N PRO A 260 -26.17 1.28 -19.45
CA PRO A 260 -25.97 1.42 -18.01
C PRO A 260 -24.94 0.40 -17.53
N PHE A 261 -23.86 0.90 -16.90
CA PHE A 261 -23.00 0.05 -16.10
C PHE A 261 -23.78 -0.48 -14.90
N GLY A 262 -24.07 -1.78 -14.97
CA GLY A 262 -24.30 -2.68 -13.85
C GLY A 262 -25.07 -2.14 -12.66
N ARG A 263 -26.40 -2.29 -12.69
CA ARG A 263 -27.12 -2.70 -11.48
C ARG A 263 -26.49 -4.00 -10.98
N GLY A 264 -25.71 -3.90 -9.91
CA GLY A 264 -25.70 -4.94 -8.89
C GLY A 264 -26.89 -4.69 -7.99
N ASP A 265 -28.07 -5.17 -8.38
CA ASP A 265 -29.16 -5.37 -7.44
C ASP A 265 -28.69 -6.40 -6.42
N ALA A 266 -28.34 -5.95 -5.22
CA ALA A 266 -28.46 -6.73 -4.01
C ALA A 266 -29.01 -5.80 -2.93
N ALA A 267 -30.33 -5.82 -2.80
CA ALA A 267 -31.00 -5.30 -1.62
C ALA A 267 -30.29 -5.83 -0.37
N ALA A 268 -29.77 -4.92 0.46
CA ALA A 268 -29.23 -5.26 1.76
C ALA A 268 -30.36 -5.90 2.59
N THR A 269 -30.24 -7.20 2.85
CA THR A 269 -31.07 -7.89 3.83
C THR A 269 -30.47 -7.60 5.22
N ALA A 270 -31.28 -7.05 6.12
CA ALA A 270 -30.92 -6.89 7.52
C ALA A 270 -30.61 -8.27 8.12
N GLY A 271 -29.37 -8.49 8.59
CA GLY A 271 -28.95 -9.75 9.23
C GLY A 271 -27.68 -10.41 8.69
N GLU A 272 -26.97 -9.80 7.73
CA GLU A 272 -25.74 -10.38 7.17
C GLU A 272 -24.62 -10.46 8.21
N THR A 273 -24.15 -11.69 8.47
CA THR A 273 -22.95 -11.97 9.28
C THR A 273 -21.78 -12.20 8.33
N VAL A 274 -20.72 -11.41 8.47
CA VAL A 274 -19.55 -11.42 7.58
C VAL A 274 -18.27 -11.72 8.37
N PRO A 275 -17.28 -12.39 7.76
CA PRO A 275 -15.96 -12.56 8.38
C PRO A 275 -15.27 -11.23 8.71
N TRP A 276 -14.52 -11.17 9.82
CA TRP A 276 -13.84 -9.95 10.27
C TRP A 276 -12.85 -9.34 9.26
N ASP A 277 -12.24 -10.17 8.41
CA ASP A 277 -11.28 -9.76 7.37
C ASP A 277 -11.98 -9.12 6.15
N GLN A 278 -13.27 -9.39 5.97
CA GLN A 278 -14.11 -8.77 4.96
C GLN A 278 -14.77 -7.47 5.43
N ALA A 279 -14.71 -7.15 6.73
CA ALA A 279 -15.38 -5.99 7.32
C ALA A 279 -15.10 -4.68 6.56
N ARG A 280 -13.89 -4.51 6.01
CA ARG A 280 -13.50 -3.32 5.23
C ARG A 280 -14.35 -3.12 3.96
N ALA A 281 -14.86 -4.18 3.35
CA ALA A 281 -15.76 -4.08 2.20
C ALA A 281 -17.16 -3.54 2.56
N HIS A 282 -17.49 -3.50 3.86
CA HIS A 282 -18.78 -3.06 4.39
C HIS A 282 -18.70 -1.71 5.12
N VAL A 283 -17.67 -0.90 4.86
CA VAL A 283 -17.54 0.46 5.43
C VAL A 283 -18.78 1.30 5.11
N GLY A 284 -19.30 1.99 6.12
CA GLY A 284 -20.51 2.80 6.04
C GLY A 284 -21.82 2.00 6.20
N ARG A 285 -21.74 0.67 6.33
CA ARG A 285 -22.90 -0.20 6.56
C ARG A 285 -22.87 -0.77 7.97
N GLU A 286 -24.06 -0.97 8.54
CA GLU A 286 -24.21 -1.80 9.74
C GLU A 286 -24.19 -3.27 9.33
N VAL A 287 -23.26 -4.03 9.89
CA VAL A 287 -23.10 -5.47 9.65
C VAL A 287 -22.80 -6.18 10.97
N THR A 288 -22.94 -7.51 11.00
CA THR A 288 -22.40 -8.33 12.08
C THR A 288 -21.09 -8.95 11.62
N VAL A 289 -19.98 -8.63 12.27
CA VAL A 289 -18.68 -9.22 11.95
C VAL A 289 -18.36 -10.37 12.90
N GLU A 290 -17.85 -11.49 12.37
CA GLU A 290 -17.48 -12.66 13.16
C GLU A 290 -15.97 -12.93 13.09
N GLY A 291 -15.35 -13.21 14.24
CA GLY A 291 -13.94 -13.58 14.30
C GLY A 291 -13.42 -13.87 15.70
N LYS A 292 -12.20 -14.41 15.79
CA LYS A 292 -11.51 -14.62 17.07
C LYS A 292 -10.73 -13.38 17.48
N ILE A 293 -10.89 -12.93 18.72
CA ILE A 293 -10.04 -11.88 19.29
C ILE A 293 -8.69 -12.47 19.65
N VAL A 294 -7.65 -12.05 18.93
CA VAL A 294 -6.27 -12.51 19.13
C VAL A 294 -5.44 -11.54 19.97
N ARG A 295 -5.86 -10.27 20.05
CA ARG A 295 -5.17 -9.24 20.83
C ARG A 295 -6.15 -8.24 21.44
N THR A 296 -5.95 -7.95 22.73
CA THR A 296 -6.64 -6.87 23.43
C THR A 296 -5.63 -5.82 23.88
N HIS A 297 -6.03 -4.55 23.91
CA HIS A 297 -5.21 -3.47 24.47
C HIS A 297 -6.09 -2.50 25.26
N ARG A 298 -5.83 -2.40 26.57
CA ARG A 298 -6.51 -1.48 27.48
C ARG A 298 -5.66 -0.23 27.67
N GLY A 299 -6.17 0.91 27.19
CA GLY A 299 -5.65 2.23 27.53
C GLY A 299 -6.40 2.84 28.72
N LYS A 300 -6.04 4.08 29.07
CA LYS A 300 -6.65 4.81 30.21
C LYS A 300 -8.17 4.95 30.09
N ASN A 301 -8.66 5.30 28.90
CA ASN A 301 -10.09 5.58 28.61
C ASN A 301 -10.62 4.87 27.35
N ILE A 302 -10.00 3.76 26.94
CA ILE A 302 -10.38 3.04 25.72
C ILE A 302 -9.94 1.59 25.82
N LEU A 303 -10.74 0.68 25.27
CA LEU A 303 -10.40 -0.72 25.08
C LEU A 303 -10.48 -1.07 23.61
N TYR A 304 -9.42 -1.70 23.12
CA TYR A 304 -9.34 -2.26 21.77
C TYR A 304 -9.42 -3.78 21.81
N LEU A 305 -10.32 -4.37 21.04
CA LEU A 305 -10.38 -5.81 20.76
C LEU A 305 -10.03 -6.02 19.28
N ASN A 306 -9.01 -6.82 19.00
CA ASN A 306 -8.46 -6.95 17.66
C ASN A 306 -8.56 -8.40 17.18
N PHE A 307 -9.07 -8.56 15.96
CA PHE A 307 -9.18 -9.86 15.28
C PHE A 307 -7.85 -10.30 14.64
N HIS A 308 -6.87 -9.39 14.55
CA HIS A 308 -5.55 -9.66 13.98
C HIS A 308 -4.42 -8.99 14.79
N PRO A 309 -3.19 -9.55 14.83
CA PRO A 309 -2.06 -8.92 15.51
C PRO A 309 -1.66 -7.57 14.89
N ASN A 310 -1.78 -7.42 13.57
CA ASN A 310 -1.63 -6.14 12.84
C ASN A 310 -2.90 -5.29 12.95
N TRP A 311 -3.18 -4.83 14.17
CA TRP A 311 -4.32 -3.96 14.50
C TRP A 311 -4.26 -2.57 13.86
N LYS A 312 -3.20 -2.22 13.12
CA LYS A 312 -3.13 -0.95 12.37
C LYS A 312 -3.79 -1.04 11.00
N LYS A 313 -3.92 -2.25 10.44
CA LYS A 313 -4.44 -2.51 9.09
C LYS A 313 -5.82 -3.16 9.09
N TYR A 314 -6.09 -4.01 10.08
CA TYR A 314 -7.28 -4.86 10.14
C TYR A 314 -8.28 -4.40 11.20
N LEU A 315 -9.47 -4.99 11.14
CA LEU A 315 -10.60 -4.59 11.97
C LEU A 315 -10.27 -4.56 13.46
N THR A 316 -10.59 -3.43 14.09
CA THR A 316 -10.54 -3.25 15.54
C THR A 316 -11.92 -2.90 16.08
N VAL A 317 -12.31 -3.51 17.18
CA VAL A 317 -13.49 -3.12 17.95
C VAL A 317 -13.04 -2.18 19.05
N VAL A 318 -13.76 -1.06 19.19
CA VAL A 318 -13.44 0.00 20.15
C VAL A 318 -14.56 0.19 21.14
N ILE A 319 -14.21 0.21 22.42
CA ILE A 319 -15.11 0.54 23.51
C ILE A 319 -14.51 1.73 24.27
N PHE A 320 -15.23 2.84 24.35
CA PHE A 320 -14.76 4.03 25.06
C PHE A 320 -14.98 3.91 26.57
N GLY A 321 -14.14 4.60 27.34
CA GLY A 321 -14.12 4.55 28.80
C GLY A 321 -15.46 4.86 29.46
N LYS A 322 -16.26 5.75 28.86
CA LYS A 322 -17.61 6.10 29.32
C LYS A 322 -18.61 4.93 29.22
N ASP A 323 -18.40 4.01 28.28
CA ASP A 323 -19.31 2.90 27.98
C ASP A 323 -18.86 1.60 28.68
N LEU A 324 -17.58 1.50 29.06
CA LEU A 324 -16.99 0.35 29.75
C LEU A 324 -17.74 -0.14 31.01
N PRO A 325 -18.37 0.72 31.84
CA PRO A 325 -19.16 0.24 32.99
C PRO A 325 -20.34 -0.65 32.61
N GLY A 326 -20.80 -0.61 31.35
CA GLY A 326 -21.85 -1.49 30.85
C GLY A 326 -21.37 -2.86 30.33
N PHE A 327 -20.06 -3.11 30.29
CA PHE A 327 -19.47 -4.36 29.80
C PHE A 327 -19.07 -5.28 30.98
N PRO A 328 -18.81 -6.59 30.72
CA PRO A 328 -18.37 -7.52 31.76
C PRO A 328 -17.12 -7.03 32.50
N ASP A 329 -16.96 -7.46 33.75
CA ASP A 329 -15.76 -7.17 34.55
C ASP A 329 -14.48 -7.65 33.84
N ASN A 330 -13.45 -6.81 33.84
CA ASN A 330 -12.17 -7.02 33.15
C ASN A 330 -12.33 -7.43 31.66
N PRO A 331 -12.99 -6.59 30.83
CA PRO A 331 -13.38 -6.96 29.47
C PRO A 331 -12.19 -7.27 28.55
N GLU A 332 -11.01 -6.70 28.81
CA GLU A 332 -9.77 -7.02 28.10
C GLU A 332 -9.31 -8.46 28.28
N THR A 333 -9.63 -9.10 29.41
CA THR A 333 -9.33 -10.51 29.66
C THR A 333 -10.49 -11.40 29.26
N PHE A 334 -11.72 -10.97 29.54
CA PHE A 334 -12.94 -11.72 29.24
C PHE A 334 -13.08 -12.06 27.74
N TYR A 335 -12.84 -11.09 26.86
CA TYR A 335 -12.99 -11.27 25.41
C TYR A 335 -11.76 -11.85 24.72
N ARG A 336 -10.60 -11.89 25.38
CA ARG A 336 -9.36 -12.37 24.76
C ARG A 336 -9.47 -13.85 24.42
N ASN A 337 -9.02 -14.25 23.23
CA ASN A 337 -9.09 -15.61 22.69
C ASN A 337 -10.49 -16.19 22.48
N LYS A 338 -11.57 -15.41 22.71
CA LYS A 338 -12.94 -15.81 22.37
C LYS A 338 -13.26 -15.47 20.91
N ALA A 339 -14.13 -16.27 20.29
CA ALA A 339 -14.77 -15.92 19.03
C ALA A 339 -15.96 -15.01 19.31
N LEU A 340 -16.07 -13.88 18.63
CA LEU A 340 -17.10 -12.88 18.84
C LEU A 340 -17.87 -12.64 17.54
N ARG A 341 -19.18 -12.39 17.67
CA ARG A 341 -19.99 -11.65 16.71
C ARG A 341 -20.17 -10.23 17.23
N VAL A 342 -19.80 -9.25 16.43
CA VAL A 342 -19.91 -7.84 16.78
C VAL A 342 -20.80 -7.14 15.78
N ARG A 343 -21.95 -6.65 16.22
CA ARG A 343 -22.86 -5.87 15.38
C ARG A 343 -22.54 -4.39 15.53
N GLY A 344 -22.38 -3.71 14.41
CA GLY A 344 -22.26 -2.26 14.39
C GLY A 344 -21.89 -1.74 13.01
N THR A 345 -21.85 -0.42 12.90
CA THR A 345 -21.42 0.24 11.68
C THR A 345 -19.91 0.13 11.53
N VAL A 346 -19.45 -0.42 10.40
CA VAL A 346 -18.02 -0.39 10.09
C VAL A 346 -17.65 1.02 9.65
N THR A 347 -16.75 1.65 10.41
CA THR A 347 -16.23 2.99 10.14
C THR A 347 -14.73 2.91 9.88
N LEU A 348 -14.12 3.99 9.40
CA LEU A 348 -12.66 4.08 9.25
C LEU A 348 -12.10 5.08 10.26
N HIS A 349 -11.13 4.66 11.06
CA HIS A 349 -10.37 5.52 11.95
C HIS A 349 -8.88 5.41 11.63
N LYS A 350 -8.28 6.50 11.13
CA LYS A 350 -6.88 6.50 10.63
C LYS A 350 -6.64 5.35 9.64
N ASP A 351 -7.55 5.23 8.66
CA ASP A 351 -7.54 4.24 7.56
C ASP A 351 -7.63 2.76 7.95
N ARG A 352 -8.02 2.51 9.20
CA ARG A 352 -8.32 1.17 9.71
C ARG A 352 -9.84 0.98 9.86
N PRO A 353 -10.40 -0.17 9.44
CA PRO A 353 -11.78 -0.54 9.77
C PRO A 353 -11.96 -0.66 11.28
N GLU A 354 -12.98 0.01 11.79
CA GLU A 354 -13.29 0.06 13.20
C GLU A 354 -14.80 -0.07 13.42
N ILE A 355 -15.19 -0.81 14.45
CA ILE A 355 -16.55 -0.80 14.98
C ILE A 355 -16.49 -0.26 16.40
N VAL A 356 -17.13 0.88 16.61
CA VAL A 356 -17.32 1.45 17.95
C VAL A 356 -18.55 0.81 18.57
N VAL A 357 -18.40 0.26 19.76
CA VAL A 357 -19.49 -0.40 20.49
C VAL A 357 -19.77 0.35 21.79
N THR A 358 -21.03 0.73 22.00
CA THR A 358 -21.50 1.49 23.17
C THR A 358 -22.34 0.65 24.14
N SER A 359 -22.71 -0.58 23.77
CA SER A 359 -23.53 -1.47 24.59
C SER A 359 -23.04 -2.92 24.47
N PRO A 360 -23.04 -3.71 25.57
CA PRO A 360 -22.66 -5.13 25.53
C PRO A 360 -23.55 -5.96 24.60
N ALA A 361 -24.79 -5.53 24.34
CA ALA A 361 -25.72 -6.24 23.46
C ALA A 361 -25.24 -6.33 21.99
N ALA A 362 -24.29 -5.48 21.60
CA ALA A 362 -23.67 -5.53 20.27
C ALA A 362 -22.56 -6.58 20.16
N ILE A 363 -22.14 -7.23 21.25
CA ILE A 363 -21.12 -8.30 21.26
C ILE A 363 -21.74 -9.60 21.75
N THR A 364 -21.69 -10.64 20.93
CA THR A 364 -22.06 -12.01 21.31
C THR A 364 -20.83 -12.91 21.24
N VAL A 365 -20.58 -13.71 22.28
CA VAL A 365 -19.53 -14.73 22.26
C VAL A 365 -20.04 -15.95 21.48
N VAL A 366 -19.35 -16.33 20.42
CA VAL A 366 -19.65 -17.53 19.63
C VAL A 366 -19.10 -18.75 20.36
N GLY A 367 -19.98 -19.70 20.69
CA GLY A 367 -19.64 -20.94 21.40
C GLY A 367 -19.95 -20.96 22.89
N ASP A 368 -20.45 -19.85 23.47
CA ASP A 368 -21.13 -19.87 24.78
C ASP A 368 -22.60 -20.26 24.56
N THR A 369 -22.84 -21.51 24.19
CA THR A 369 -24.13 -22.16 24.52
C THR A 369 -23.97 -22.81 25.89
N GLY A 370 -24.49 -22.14 26.91
CA GLY A 370 -24.69 -22.64 28.28
C GLY A 370 -24.46 -21.50 29.26
N ASN A 371 -25.48 -20.90 29.88
CA ASN A 371 -26.47 -21.56 30.75
C ASN A 371 -27.63 -20.59 31.00
#